data_AF-E9MYV2-F1
#
_entry.id   AF-E9MYV2-F1
#
_cell.length_a   1.000
_cell.length_b   1.000
_cell.length_c   1.000
_cell.angle_alpha   90.00
_cell.angle_beta   90.00
_cell.angle_gamma   90.00
#
_symmetry.space_group_name_H-M   'P 1'
#
loop_
_entity.id
_entity.type
_entity.pdbx_description
1 polymer ?
#
loop_
_entity_poly.entity_id
_entity_poly.type
_entity_poly.pdbx_seq_one_letter_code
_entity_poly.pdbx_strand_id
1 'polypeptide(L)'
;PKFSKKFHADGKSSDKAIHQARLRHFCRICGNHFKSDGHNRRYPVHGPVDAKTQSLFRKKEKRVTSWPDLIARVFRIDVKSDVDSIHPTEFCHNCWSIMHRKFGSAHSQVYCPRNVTVEWHPHTPSCDICFTAHRGLKRKRHQPNVQLSKKLKTVLNHARRDRRKRTQARVSSKEVMKKISNCSKIHLSTKLLAVDFPAHFVKSISCQICEHILADPVETTCKHLFCRICILRCLKVMGSYCPSCRYPCFPTDLESPVKSFLSILNSLMVKCPAQECNEEVSLEKYNHHVSSHKESKETLVHINKGGRPRQHLLSLTRRAQKHRLRELKIQVKEFADKEEGGDVKSVCLTLFLLALRARNEHRQADELEAIMQGRGSGLQPA
;
A
#
# COMPACT_ATOMS: atom_id res chain seq x y z
N PRO A 1 7.69 16.43 49.78
CA PRO A 1 9.14 16.26 49.48
C PRO A 1 9.61 14.83 49.87
N LYS A 2 10.18 13.95 49.04
CA LYS A 2 10.82 14.02 47.72
C LYS A 2 10.72 12.63 47.05
N PHE A 3 10.24 12.61 45.82
CA PHE A 3 10.67 11.83 44.64
C PHE A 3 10.82 10.29 44.67
N SER A 4 9.81 9.66 44.05
CA SER A 4 9.88 8.87 42.81
C SER A 4 10.94 7.77 42.65
N LYS A 5 10.47 6.53 42.82
CA LYS A 5 10.98 5.34 42.12
C LYS A 5 11.05 5.62 40.61
N LYS A 6 12.26 5.69 40.04
CA LYS A 6 12.47 5.70 38.60
C LYS A 6 12.15 4.31 38.03
N PHE A 7 11.18 4.28 37.13
CA PHE A 7 10.87 3.13 36.28
C PHE A 7 12.10 2.74 35.44
N HIS A 8 12.70 1.58 35.71
CA HIS A 8 13.57 0.88 34.78
C HIS A 8 12.71 0.16 33.73
N ALA A 9 12.14 0.90 32.77
CA ALA A 9 11.38 0.32 31.66
C ALA A 9 11.87 0.78 30.26
N ASP A 10 12.69 1.83 30.17
CA ASP A 10 13.02 2.48 28.89
C ASP A 10 14.26 1.94 28.15
N GLY A 11 15.04 1.04 28.74
CA GLY A 11 16.22 0.45 28.06
C GLY A 11 15.84 -0.52 26.93
N LYS A 12 14.86 -1.39 27.18
CA LYS A 12 14.47 -2.47 26.26
C LYS A 12 13.84 -1.98 24.95
N SER A 13 13.15 -0.82 24.97
CA SER A 13 12.53 -0.24 23.77
C SER A 13 13.56 0.45 22.87
N SER A 14 14.55 1.12 23.47
CA SER A 14 15.67 1.74 22.77
C SER A 14 16.55 0.70 22.07
N ASP A 15 16.87 -0.40 22.74
CA ASP A 15 17.75 -1.44 22.18
C ASP A 15 17.12 -2.16 20.99
N LYS A 16 15.80 -2.42 21.04
CA LYS A 16 15.04 -2.96 19.89
C LYS A 16 15.02 -2.00 18.70
N ALA A 17 14.89 -0.69 18.95
CA ALA A 17 14.93 0.32 17.90
C ALA A 17 16.32 0.46 17.26
N ILE A 18 17.38 0.33 18.06
CA ILE A 18 18.77 0.31 17.58
C ILE A 18 19.03 -0.95 16.75
N HIS A 19 18.55 -2.11 17.19
CA HIS A 19 18.63 -3.35 16.43
C HIS A 19 17.91 -3.23 15.07
N GLN A 20 16.67 -2.72 15.06
CA GLN A 20 15.93 -2.52 13.82
C GLN A 20 16.63 -1.54 12.87
N ALA A 21 17.25 -0.47 13.40
CA ALA A 21 18.05 0.45 12.60
C ALA A 21 19.29 -0.24 12.02
N ARG A 22 19.91 -1.17 12.76
CA ARG A 22 21.06 -1.96 12.30
C ARG A 22 20.68 -2.95 11.19
N LEU A 23 19.52 -3.60 11.28
CA LEU A 23 19.04 -4.52 10.23
C LEU A 23 18.99 -3.85 8.85
N ARG A 24 18.69 -2.55 8.77
CA ARG A 24 18.69 -1.78 7.51
C ARG A 24 20.04 -1.63 6.84
N HIS A 25 21.12 -1.99 7.53
CA HIS A 25 22.47 -1.99 6.97
C HIS A 25 22.87 -3.35 6.41
N PHE A 26 22.02 -4.38 6.51
CA PHE A 26 22.33 -5.72 6.02
C PHE A 26 21.44 -6.10 4.84
N CYS A 27 21.99 -6.93 3.94
CA CYS A 27 21.25 -7.56 2.88
C CYS A 27 20.45 -8.76 3.41
N ARG A 28 19.13 -8.78 3.17
CA ARG A 28 18.25 -9.91 3.54
C ARG A 28 18.68 -11.27 2.97
N ILE A 29 19.22 -11.27 1.75
CA ILE A 29 19.52 -12.48 0.98
C ILE A 29 20.90 -13.05 1.36
N CYS A 30 21.94 -12.21 1.41
CA CYS A 30 23.31 -12.68 1.63
C CYS A 30 23.92 -12.31 3.00
N GLY A 31 23.21 -11.54 3.82
CA GLY A 31 23.70 -11.10 5.14
C GLY A 31 24.86 -10.11 5.12
N ASN A 32 25.29 -9.65 3.93
CA ASN A 32 26.40 -8.70 3.84
C ASN A 32 25.97 -7.28 4.21
N HIS A 33 26.87 -6.56 4.86
CA HIS A 33 26.68 -5.15 5.19
C HIS A 33 26.75 -4.28 3.92
N PHE A 34 25.85 -3.31 3.79
CA PHE A 34 25.88 -2.33 2.71
C PHE A 34 27.07 -1.39 2.89
N LYS A 35 27.90 -1.22 1.86
CA LYS A 35 28.97 -0.20 1.89
C LYS A 35 28.35 1.21 2.04
N SER A 36 29.03 2.08 2.78
CA SER A 36 28.62 3.46 3.09
C SER A 36 28.59 4.38 1.86
N ASP A 37 29.27 3.97 0.78
CA ASP A 37 29.41 4.76 -0.42
C ASP A 37 28.07 4.78 -1.16
N GLY A 38 27.53 5.99 -1.38
CA GLY A 38 26.18 6.25 -1.93
C GLY A 38 25.91 5.74 -3.36
N HIS A 39 26.81 4.92 -3.92
CA HIS A 39 26.72 4.34 -5.27
C HIS A 39 26.15 2.92 -5.28
N ASN A 40 25.98 2.27 -4.12
CA ASN A 40 25.40 0.93 -4.07
C ASN A 40 23.87 0.96 -4.13
N ARG A 41 23.32 0.55 -5.27
CA ARG A 41 21.87 0.35 -5.46
C ARG A 41 21.35 -0.70 -4.48
N ARG A 42 20.23 -0.37 -3.82
CA ARG A 42 19.51 -1.25 -2.89
C ARG A 42 18.11 -1.51 -3.45
N TYR A 43 17.61 -2.70 -3.21
CA TYR A 43 16.33 -3.14 -3.75
C TYR A 43 15.43 -3.61 -2.61
N PRO A 44 14.13 -3.29 -2.64
CA PRO A 44 13.20 -3.70 -1.60
C PRO A 44 12.92 -5.20 -1.69
N VAL A 45 12.83 -5.87 -0.54
CA VAL A 45 12.49 -7.32 -0.47
C VAL A 45 11.01 -7.57 -0.81
N HIS A 46 10.15 -6.59 -0.50
CA HIS A 46 8.70 -6.66 -0.71
C HIS A 46 8.20 -5.65 -1.75
N GLY A 47 7.02 -5.92 -2.30
CA GLY A 47 6.34 -5.06 -3.27
C GLY A 47 6.55 -5.49 -4.73
N PRO A 48 5.97 -4.73 -5.69
CA PRO A 48 6.13 -5.02 -7.10
C PRO A 48 7.55 -4.71 -7.57
N VAL A 49 7.97 -5.47 -8.58
CA VAL A 49 9.24 -5.22 -9.27
C VAL A 49 9.17 -3.85 -9.95
N ASP A 50 10.21 -3.03 -9.81
CA ASP A 50 10.24 -1.71 -10.43
C ASP A 50 10.22 -1.84 -11.97
N ALA A 51 9.57 -0.89 -12.66
CA ALA A 51 9.39 -0.95 -14.11
C ALA A 51 10.73 -1.07 -14.88
N LYS A 52 11.81 -0.50 -14.33
CA LYS A 52 13.15 -0.58 -14.92
C LYS A 52 13.69 -2.01 -14.83
N THR A 53 13.63 -2.65 -13.67
CA THR A 53 13.99 -4.07 -13.52
C THR A 53 13.04 -4.98 -14.31
N GLN A 54 11.74 -4.71 -14.31
CA GLN A 54 10.75 -5.52 -15.04
C GLN A 54 10.98 -5.50 -16.56
N SER A 55 11.47 -4.38 -17.11
CA SER A 55 11.82 -4.27 -18.52
C SER A 55 13.00 -5.16 -18.94
N LEU A 56 13.84 -5.54 -17.98
CA LEU A 56 15.01 -6.39 -18.20
C LEU A 56 14.67 -7.89 -18.22
N PHE A 57 13.48 -8.30 -17.78
CA PHE A 57 13.05 -9.70 -17.77
C PHE A 57 12.39 -10.13 -19.09
N ARG A 58 12.59 -11.41 -19.50
CA ARG A 58 12.02 -11.99 -20.73
C ARG A 58 10.49 -11.94 -20.74
N LYS A 59 9.87 -11.90 -21.93
CA LYS A 59 8.39 -11.87 -22.12
C LYS A 59 7.63 -12.98 -21.36
N LYS A 60 8.19 -14.19 -21.24
CA LYS A 60 7.60 -15.32 -20.47
C LYS A 60 7.62 -15.10 -18.95
N GLU A 61 8.50 -14.23 -18.44
CA GLU A 61 8.71 -14.00 -16.99
C GLU A 61 8.18 -12.65 -16.50
N LYS A 62 7.63 -11.83 -17.42
CA LYS A 62 6.81 -10.65 -17.09
C LYS A 62 5.55 -10.97 -16.26
N ARG A 63 5.21 -12.26 -16.11
CA ARG A 63 4.13 -12.74 -15.24
C ARG A 63 4.46 -12.65 -13.74
N VAL A 64 5.74 -12.60 -13.36
CA VAL A 64 6.13 -12.43 -11.96
C VAL A 64 6.20 -10.94 -11.67
N THR A 65 5.22 -10.44 -10.93
CA THR A 65 5.05 -9.01 -10.66
C THR A 65 5.65 -8.57 -9.34
N SER A 66 6.07 -9.50 -8.46
CA SER A 66 6.51 -9.19 -7.09
C SER A 66 7.93 -9.64 -6.77
N TRP A 67 8.64 -8.85 -5.95
CA TRP A 67 9.97 -9.21 -5.42
C TRP A 67 9.96 -10.49 -4.59
N PRO A 68 8.98 -10.74 -3.69
CA PRO A 68 8.92 -11.99 -2.93
C PRO A 68 8.89 -13.24 -3.81
N ASP A 69 8.15 -13.22 -4.91
CA ASP A 69 8.05 -14.37 -5.82
C ASP A 69 9.37 -14.62 -6.56
N LEU A 70 10.09 -13.56 -6.96
CA LEU A 70 11.40 -13.68 -7.59
C LEU A 70 12.46 -14.20 -6.62
N ILE A 71 12.46 -13.70 -5.38
CA ILE A 71 13.41 -14.12 -4.35
C ILE A 71 13.19 -15.59 -3.98
N ALA A 72 11.93 -16.02 -3.79
CA ALA A 72 11.59 -17.41 -3.56
C ALA A 72 12.02 -18.31 -4.72
N ARG A 73 11.81 -17.88 -5.97
CA ARG A 73 12.16 -18.67 -7.16
C ARG A 73 13.67 -18.78 -7.39
N VAL A 74 14.44 -17.73 -7.12
CA VAL A 74 15.90 -17.69 -7.38
C VAL A 74 16.73 -18.24 -6.23
N PHE A 75 16.37 -17.89 -5.01
CA PHE A 75 17.14 -18.16 -3.80
C PHE A 75 16.49 -19.18 -2.86
N ARG A 76 15.23 -19.60 -3.12
CA ARG A 76 14.45 -20.48 -2.23
C ARG A 76 14.29 -19.93 -0.81
N ILE A 77 14.27 -18.59 -0.70
CA ILE A 77 14.04 -17.88 0.56
C ILE A 77 12.59 -17.45 0.59
N ASP A 78 11.83 -17.89 1.59
CA ASP A 78 10.54 -17.27 1.88
C ASP A 78 10.78 -15.94 2.59
N VAL A 79 10.32 -14.86 1.96
CA VAL A 79 10.34 -13.51 2.52
C VAL A 79 8.93 -13.01 2.80
N LYS A 80 7.87 -13.74 2.42
CA LYS A 80 6.48 -13.29 2.65
C LYS A 80 6.10 -13.28 4.13
N SER A 81 6.77 -14.13 4.92
CA SER A 81 6.63 -14.24 6.37
C SER A 81 7.61 -13.36 7.16
N ASP A 82 8.41 -12.51 6.49
CA ASP A 82 9.40 -11.67 7.15
C ASP A 82 8.76 -10.64 8.10
N VAL A 83 9.34 -10.53 9.29
CA VAL A 83 9.01 -9.52 10.30
C VAL A 83 10.15 -8.50 10.41
N ASP A 84 9.87 -7.21 10.23
CA ASP A 84 10.84 -6.09 10.21
C ASP A 84 11.69 -5.94 11.49
N SER A 85 11.25 -6.52 12.61
CA SER A 85 12.01 -6.53 13.87
C SER A 85 13.08 -7.62 13.93
N ILE A 86 13.10 -8.50 12.94
CA ILE A 86 13.98 -9.68 12.85
C ILE A 86 14.76 -9.64 11.52
N HIS A 87 14.10 -9.28 10.43
CA HIS A 87 14.63 -9.40 9.06
C HIS A 87 14.97 -8.04 8.44
N PRO A 88 16.05 -7.94 7.66
CA PRO A 88 16.30 -6.77 6.82
C PRO A 88 15.24 -6.60 5.72
N THR A 89 14.88 -5.35 5.44
CA THR A 89 13.84 -5.01 4.44
C THR A 89 14.39 -4.78 3.03
N GLU A 90 15.72 -4.79 2.86
CA GLU A 90 16.42 -4.49 1.60
C GLU A 90 17.44 -5.58 1.26
N PHE A 91 17.75 -5.73 -0.03
CA PHE A 91 18.82 -6.58 -0.52
C PHE A 91 19.77 -5.84 -1.48
N CYS A 92 20.99 -6.38 -1.63
CA CYS A 92 22.07 -5.70 -2.32
C CYS A 92 22.04 -5.88 -3.85
N HIS A 93 22.69 -4.96 -4.57
CA HIS A 93 22.87 -5.04 -6.01
C HIS A 93 23.53 -6.35 -6.51
N ASN A 94 24.38 -6.99 -5.71
CA ASN A 94 24.99 -8.26 -6.10
C ASN A 94 23.94 -9.38 -6.14
N CYS A 95 23.05 -9.44 -5.14
CA CYS A 95 21.92 -10.38 -5.14
C CYS A 95 20.93 -10.07 -6.27
N TRP A 96 20.69 -8.78 -6.55
CA TRP A 96 19.93 -8.37 -7.74
C TRP A 96 20.59 -8.84 -9.04
N SER A 97 21.91 -8.70 -9.16
CA SER A 97 22.68 -9.10 -10.35
C SER A 97 22.63 -10.61 -10.56
N ILE A 98 22.67 -11.42 -9.49
CA ILE A 98 22.50 -12.88 -9.55
C ILE A 98 21.12 -13.24 -10.10
N MET A 99 20.08 -12.58 -9.59
CA MET A 99 18.70 -12.76 -10.06
C MET A 99 18.56 -12.35 -11.53
N HIS A 100 19.09 -11.21 -11.92
CA HIS A 100 19.09 -10.74 -13.31
C HIS A 100 19.83 -11.71 -14.24
N ARG A 101 20.98 -12.26 -13.83
CA ARG A 101 21.74 -13.24 -14.62
C ARG A 101 21.00 -14.57 -14.78
N LYS A 102 20.34 -15.08 -13.74
CA LYS A 102 19.53 -16.32 -13.83
C LYS A 102 18.36 -16.21 -14.82
N PHE A 103 17.85 -15.00 -15.03
CA PHE A 103 16.77 -14.72 -15.98
C PHE A 103 17.29 -14.16 -17.33
N GLY A 104 18.60 -13.94 -17.46
CA GLY A 104 19.30 -13.51 -18.68
C GLY A 104 19.78 -14.70 -19.53
N SER A 105 20.00 -14.47 -20.83
CA SER A 105 20.26 -15.49 -21.86
C SER A 105 21.54 -16.34 -21.73
N ALA A 106 22.31 -16.25 -20.66
CA ALA A 106 23.55 -17.01 -20.51
C ALA A 106 23.31 -18.21 -19.58
N HIS A 107 23.35 -19.42 -20.13
CA HIS A 107 23.50 -20.67 -19.36
C HIS A 107 24.84 -20.61 -18.64
N SER A 108 24.84 -19.98 -17.46
CA SER A 108 25.99 -19.86 -16.60
C SER A 108 25.53 -20.35 -15.24
N GLN A 109 26.13 -21.45 -14.81
CA GLN A 109 25.94 -21.99 -13.47
C GLN A 109 26.54 -20.97 -12.50
N VAL A 110 25.71 -20.04 -12.03
CA VAL A 110 26.15 -18.97 -11.15
C VAL A 110 26.47 -19.58 -9.78
N TYR A 111 27.75 -19.72 -9.49
CA TYR A 111 28.26 -20.05 -8.16
C TYR A 111 27.82 -18.95 -7.18
N CYS A 112 26.96 -19.31 -6.22
CA CYS A 112 26.59 -18.46 -5.10
C CYS A 112 27.62 -18.68 -3.98
N PRO A 113 28.35 -17.66 -3.50
CA PRO A 113 29.39 -17.86 -2.49
C PRO A 113 28.88 -18.35 -1.13
N ARG A 114 27.56 -18.38 -0.89
CA ARG A 114 26.93 -18.94 0.30
C ARG A 114 25.60 -19.58 -0.07
N ASN A 115 25.55 -20.91 -0.06
CA ASN A 115 24.30 -21.69 -0.16
C ASN A 115 23.57 -21.82 1.19
N VAL A 116 24.04 -21.15 2.23
CA VAL A 116 23.41 -21.15 3.56
C VAL A 116 22.52 -19.92 3.64
N THR A 117 21.20 -20.14 3.69
CA THR A 117 20.22 -19.12 4.02
C THR A 117 20.63 -18.46 5.32
N VAL A 118 20.81 -17.14 5.32
CA VAL A 118 21.16 -16.41 6.55
C VAL A 118 19.97 -16.48 7.50
N GLU A 119 20.17 -17.11 8.66
CA GLU A 119 19.16 -17.21 9.71
C GLU A 119 19.13 -15.92 10.53
N TRP A 120 17.97 -15.26 10.53
CA TRP A 120 17.73 -14.02 11.25
C TRP A 120 16.97 -14.31 12.54
N HIS A 121 17.49 -13.81 13.65
CA HIS A 121 16.96 -14.07 14.98
C HIS A 121 16.45 -12.77 15.64
N PRO A 122 15.39 -12.83 16.46
CA PRO A 122 14.95 -11.69 17.25
C PRO A 122 16.07 -11.13 18.13
N HIS A 123 16.01 -9.83 18.44
CA HIS A 123 16.99 -9.19 19.31
C HIS A 123 17.03 -9.83 20.71
N THR A 124 18.15 -10.48 21.01
CA THR A 124 18.52 -10.97 22.36
C THR A 124 19.66 -10.11 22.94
N PRO A 125 19.88 -10.12 24.27
CA PRO A 125 20.99 -9.40 24.91
C PRO A 125 22.38 -9.80 24.39
N SER A 126 22.50 -10.96 23.75
CA SER A 126 23.72 -11.51 23.12
C SER A 126 23.71 -11.41 21.59
N CYS A 127 22.85 -10.56 21.00
CA CYS A 127 22.69 -10.45 19.55
C CYS A 127 24.00 -10.04 18.83
N ASP A 128 24.53 -10.88 17.95
CA ASP A 128 25.80 -10.68 17.24
C ASP A 128 25.83 -9.41 16.37
N ILE A 129 24.68 -9.06 15.77
CA ILE A 129 24.47 -7.82 14.99
C ILE A 129 24.65 -6.60 15.88
N CYS A 130 24.27 -6.71 17.14
CA CYS A 130 24.39 -5.63 18.11
C CYS A 130 25.73 -5.64 18.84
N PHE A 131 26.30 -6.82 19.11
CA PHE A 131 27.51 -7.05 19.89
C PHE A 131 28.78 -6.57 19.16
N THR A 132 28.85 -6.77 17.84
CA THR A 132 29.97 -6.33 16.98
C THR A 132 30.18 -4.80 17.02
N ALA A 133 29.12 -4.01 17.16
CA ALA A 133 29.20 -2.56 17.28
C ALA A 133 29.74 -2.07 18.64
N HIS A 134 29.63 -2.86 19.70
CA HIS A 134 30.14 -2.50 21.03
C HIS A 134 31.67 -2.65 21.17
N ARG A 135 32.33 -3.50 20.36
CA ARG A 135 33.81 -3.64 20.37
C ARG A 135 34.54 -2.41 19.81
N GLY A 136 33.92 -1.65 18.91
CA GLY A 136 34.54 -0.46 18.30
C GLY A 136 34.79 0.72 19.26
N LEU A 137 34.27 0.66 20.50
CA LEU A 137 34.31 1.76 21.47
C LEU A 137 35.29 1.55 22.64
N LYS A 138 36.02 0.43 22.73
CA LYS A 138 37.06 0.23 23.76
C LYS A 138 38.46 0.51 23.21
N ARG A 139 38.84 1.79 23.10
CA ARG A 139 40.24 2.20 23.32
C ARG A 139 40.38 2.76 24.73
N LYS A 140 41.34 2.20 25.46
CA LYS A 140 41.72 2.47 26.87
C LYS A 140 41.65 3.96 27.21
N ARG A 141 40.86 4.32 28.21
CA ARG A 141 40.96 5.61 28.92
C ARG A 141 41.54 5.33 30.31
N HIS A 142 42.79 5.74 30.51
CA HIS A 142 43.22 6.21 31.83
C HIS A 142 42.41 7.48 32.14
N GLN A 143 42.02 7.62 33.41
CA GLN A 143 41.45 8.83 34.02
C GLN A 143 42.33 9.19 35.23
N PRO A 144 42.31 10.42 35.78
CA PRO A 144 41.41 11.53 35.45
C PRO A 144 42.06 12.93 35.37
N ASN A 145 41.36 13.91 34.79
CA ASN A 145 41.27 15.21 35.46
C ASN A 145 39.93 15.93 35.22
N VAL A 146 39.53 16.63 36.26
CA VAL A 146 38.29 17.32 36.60
C VAL A 146 38.15 18.59 35.77
N GLN A 147 37.11 18.65 34.90
CA GLN A 147 36.40 19.87 34.44
C GLN A 147 35.67 19.53 33.13
N LEU A 148 34.37 19.25 33.16
CA LEU A 148 33.48 19.41 31.98
C LEU A 148 32.00 19.18 32.32
N SER A 149 31.50 19.87 33.35
CA SER A 149 30.07 19.89 33.70
C SER A 149 29.20 20.78 32.79
N LYS A 150 29.75 21.36 31.71
CA LYS A 150 29.00 22.24 30.78
C LYS A 150 28.46 21.54 29.51
N LYS A 151 28.89 20.31 29.17
CA LYS A 151 28.48 19.63 27.90
C LYS A 151 27.23 18.73 27.99
N LEU A 152 26.76 18.36 29.18
CA LEU A 152 25.60 17.47 29.31
C LEU A 152 24.24 18.16 29.04
N LYS A 153 24.17 19.49 29.22
CA LYS A 153 22.96 20.29 28.98
C LYS A 153 22.70 20.49 27.47
N THR A 154 23.76 20.49 26.66
CA THR A 154 23.70 20.71 25.20
C THR A 154 23.15 19.49 24.45
N VAL A 155 23.52 18.27 24.85
CA VAL A 155 23.06 17.02 24.19
C VAL A 155 21.56 16.76 24.45
N LEU A 156 21.07 17.06 25.66
CA LEU A 156 19.66 16.93 26.01
C LEU A 156 18.79 17.97 25.29
N ASN A 157 19.33 19.17 25.07
CA ASN A 157 18.69 20.22 24.27
C ASN A 157 18.70 19.90 22.78
N HIS A 158 19.75 19.30 22.23
CA HIS A 158 19.78 18.83 20.83
C HIS A 158 18.77 17.69 20.58
N ALA A 159 18.68 16.71 21.48
CA ALA A 159 17.67 15.64 21.37
C ALA A 159 16.23 16.17 21.46
N ARG A 160 15.98 17.18 22.31
CA ARG A 160 14.68 17.88 22.38
C ARG A 160 14.41 18.72 21.12
N ARG A 161 15.43 19.38 20.55
CA ARG A 161 15.33 20.13 19.29
C ARG A 161 15.04 19.21 18.11
N ASP A 162 15.70 18.05 18.03
CA ASP A 162 15.49 17.08 16.95
C ASP A 162 14.16 16.34 17.06
N ARG A 163 13.69 16.06 18.28
CA ARG A 163 12.32 15.56 18.51
C ARG A 163 11.29 16.60 18.12
N ARG A 164 11.49 17.88 18.47
CA ARG A 164 10.62 18.99 18.01
C ARG A 164 10.64 19.11 16.48
N LYS A 165 11.80 19.08 15.83
CA LYS A 165 11.93 19.12 14.36
C LYS A 165 11.21 17.95 13.67
N ARG A 166 11.33 16.72 14.18
CA ARG A 166 10.63 15.54 13.63
C ARG A 166 9.12 15.61 13.84
N THR A 167 8.65 16.07 14.99
CA THR A 167 7.21 16.30 15.23
C THR A 167 6.70 17.42 14.33
N GLN A 168 7.45 18.50 14.17
CA GLN A 168 7.09 19.65 13.33
C GLN A 168 7.08 19.29 11.83
N ALA A 169 7.99 18.43 11.36
CA ALA A 169 7.97 17.88 10.01
C ALA A 169 6.82 16.90 9.77
N ARG A 170 6.41 16.12 10.79
CA ARG A 170 5.21 15.28 10.71
C ARG A 170 3.93 16.11 10.69
N VAL A 171 3.86 17.18 11.49
CA VAL A 171 2.73 18.11 11.51
C VAL A 171 2.63 18.86 10.18
N SER A 172 3.75 19.37 9.63
CA SER A 172 3.73 20.03 8.31
C SER A 172 3.36 19.06 7.18
N SER A 173 3.88 17.83 7.21
CA SER A 173 3.51 16.78 6.25
C SER A 173 2.02 16.42 6.34
N LYS A 174 1.46 16.36 7.56
CA LYS A 174 0.04 16.08 7.77
C LYS A 174 -0.86 17.20 7.26
N GLU A 175 -0.45 18.45 7.44
CA GLU A 175 -1.16 19.61 6.91
C GLU A 175 -1.10 19.69 5.38
N VAL A 176 0.07 19.35 4.79
CA VAL A 176 0.23 19.18 3.34
C VAL A 176 -0.70 18.07 2.82
N MET A 177 -0.79 16.94 3.50
CA MET A 177 -1.69 15.84 3.12
C MET A 177 -3.17 16.24 3.17
N LYS A 178 -3.60 16.99 4.19
CA LYS A 178 -4.95 17.55 4.26
C LYS A 178 -5.24 18.48 3.07
N LYS A 179 -4.33 19.40 2.75
CA LYS A 179 -4.44 20.32 1.60
C LYS A 179 -4.51 19.58 0.27
N ILE A 180 -3.69 18.53 0.09
CA ILE A 180 -3.73 17.67 -1.11
C ILE A 180 -5.11 17.03 -1.25
N SER A 181 -5.67 16.47 -0.16
CA SER A 181 -6.93 15.74 -0.21
C SER A 181 -8.17 16.60 -0.50
N ASN A 182 -8.17 17.90 -0.15
CA ASN A 182 -9.24 18.89 -0.35
C ASN A 182 -10.65 18.27 -0.41
N CYS A 183 -11.04 17.53 0.63
CA CYS A 183 -12.26 16.72 0.66
C CYS A 183 -13.25 17.19 1.74
N SER A 184 -13.04 18.38 2.32
CA SER A 184 -13.93 18.96 3.35
C SER A 184 -15.35 19.17 2.86
N LYS A 185 -15.52 19.43 1.56
CA LYS A 185 -16.83 19.54 0.90
C LYS A 185 -17.44 18.19 0.54
N ILE A 186 -16.76 17.06 0.78
CA ILE A 186 -17.13 15.73 0.25
C ILE A 186 -17.28 14.70 1.37
N HIS A 187 -16.58 14.85 2.49
CA HIS A 187 -16.64 13.94 3.62
C HIS A 187 -17.31 14.60 4.84
N LEU A 188 -17.92 13.78 5.69
CA LEU A 188 -18.52 14.23 6.94
C LEU A 188 -17.46 14.38 8.02
N SER A 189 -17.52 15.49 8.75
CA SER A 189 -16.71 15.69 9.95
C SER A 189 -17.11 14.72 11.06
N THR A 190 -16.14 14.25 11.84
CA THR A 190 -16.39 13.44 13.05
C THR A 190 -17.16 14.18 14.13
N LYS A 191 -17.18 15.51 14.08
CA LYS A 191 -17.99 16.36 14.97
C LYS A 191 -19.50 16.20 14.76
N LEU A 192 -19.91 15.59 13.64
CA LEU A 192 -21.31 15.32 13.34
C LEU A 192 -21.79 13.98 13.92
N LEU A 193 -20.95 13.23 14.62
CA LEU A 193 -21.39 12.01 15.31
C LEU A 193 -22.40 12.39 16.39
N ALA A 194 -23.53 11.69 16.44
CA ALA A 194 -24.57 11.94 17.43
C ALA A 194 -24.12 11.57 18.85
N VAL A 195 -23.29 10.52 18.94
CA VAL A 195 -22.77 9.96 20.19
C VAL A 195 -21.31 10.38 20.40
N ASP A 196 -21.01 10.80 21.64
CA ASP A 196 -19.64 11.08 22.09
C ASP A 196 -18.88 9.78 22.34
N PHE A 197 -18.21 9.28 21.30
CA PHE A 197 -17.37 8.09 21.40
C PHE A 197 -15.98 8.40 21.98
N PRO A 198 -15.30 7.42 22.61
CA PRO A 198 -13.91 7.55 23.03
C PRO A 198 -12.99 7.96 21.88
N ALA A 199 -12.00 8.81 22.16
CA ALA A 199 -11.10 9.35 21.13
C ALA A 199 -10.38 8.27 20.30
N HIS A 200 -10.08 7.12 20.90
CA HIS A 200 -9.47 5.99 20.20
C HIS A 200 -10.41 5.33 19.19
N PHE A 201 -11.71 5.26 19.51
CA PHE A 201 -12.74 4.78 18.60
C PHE A 201 -12.98 5.77 17.48
N VAL A 202 -13.14 7.06 17.78
CA VAL A 202 -13.28 8.10 16.74
C VAL A 202 -12.10 8.04 15.76
N LYS A 203 -10.88 7.83 16.26
CA LYS A 203 -9.69 7.69 15.43
C LYS A 203 -9.71 6.44 14.53
N SER A 204 -10.30 5.32 14.95
CA SER A 204 -10.34 4.08 14.15
C SER A 204 -11.34 4.17 12.98
N ILE A 205 -12.42 4.93 13.14
CA ILE A 205 -13.40 5.21 12.07
C ILE A 205 -13.06 6.45 11.22
N SER A 206 -11.94 7.10 11.51
CA SER A 206 -11.49 8.32 10.82
C SER A 206 -10.38 8.03 9.82
N CYS A 207 -10.43 8.75 8.69
CA CYS A 207 -9.36 8.73 7.71
C CYS A 207 -8.08 9.34 8.28
N GLN A 208 -6.95 8.62 8.21
CA GLN A 208 -5.68 9.11 8.76
C GLN A 208 -5.05 10.28 7.95
N ILE A 209 -5.62 10.60 6.78
CA ILE A 209 -5.22 11.74 5.93
C ILE A 209 -6.09 12.97 6.22
N CYS A 210 -7.41 12.85 6.04
CA CYS A 210 -8.32 14.00 6.10
C CYS A 210 -9.02 14.18 7.44
N GLU A 211 -8.92 13.20 8.36
CA GLU A 211 -9.54 13.22 9.70
C GLU A 211 -11.08 13.33 9.72
N HIS A 212 -11.70 13.11 8.56
CA HIS A 212 -13.15 12.96 8.44
C HIS A 212 -13.55 11.50 8.67
N ILE A 213 -14.85 11.27 8.89
CA ILE A 213 -15.43 9.92 8.89
C ILE A 213 -15.07 9.25 7.57
N LEU A 214 -14.65 7.99 7.64
CA LEU A 214 -14.22 7.24 6.46
C LEU A 214 -15.34 7.16 5.41
N ALA A 215 -15.02 7.65 4.21
CA ALA A 215 -15.89 7.62 3.04
C ALA A 215 -15.24 6.68 2.00
N ASP A 216 -15.94 5.61 1.62
CA ASP A 216 -15.38 4.54 0.78
C ASP A 216 -14.05 4.04 1.35
N PRO A 217 -14.08 3.44 2.56
CA PRO A 217 -12.87 3.07 3.28
C PRO A 217 -12.08 2.00 2.53
N VAL A 218 -10.76 2.17 2.49
CA VAL A 218 -9.81 1.18 2.01
C VAL A 218 -8.77 0.89 3.07
N GLU A 219 -8.36 -0.37 3.13
CA GLU A 219 -7.36 -0.91 4.02
C GLU A 219 -6.07 -1.16 3.24
N THR A 220 -4.96 -0.68 3.77
CA THR A 220 -3.62 -0.98 3.24
C THR A 220 -3.10 -2.30 3.79
N THR A 221 -2.11 -2.90 3.14
CA THR A 221 -1.39 -4.10 3.66
C THR A 221 -0.84 -3.91 5.07
N CYS A 222 -0.43 -2.68 5.41
CA CYS A 222 0.01 -2.30 6.75
C CYS A 222 -1.14 -1.96 7.73
N LYS A 223 -2.36 -2.37 7.44
CA LYS A 223 -3.56 -2.28 8.31
C LYS A 223 -4.01 -0.87 8.69
N HIS A 224 -3.64 0.13 7.89
CA HIS A 224 -4.13 1.51 8.04
C HIS A 224 -5.31 1.79 7.12
N LEU A 225 -6.28 2.56 7.63
CA LEU A 225 -7.52 2.91 6.96
C LEU A 225 -7.52 4.34 6.41
N PHE A 226 -8.03 4.49 5.19
CA PHE A 226 -8.13 5.78 4.49
C PHE A 226 -9.40 5.82 3.64
N CYS A 227 -9.88 7.00 3.29
CA CYS A 227 -10.84 7.13 2.19
C CYS A 227 -10.13 6.83 0.86
N ARG A 228 -10.77 6.08 -0.04
CA ARG A 228 -10.16 5.70 -1.34
C ARG A 228 -9.60 6.89 -2.11
N ILE A 229 -10.36 7.99 -2.18
CA ILE A 229 -9.93 9.21 -2.89
C ILE A 229 -8.72 9.88 -2.22
N CYS A 230 -8.63 9.82 -0.89
CA CYS A 230 -7.55 10.46 -0.13
C CYS A 230 -6.24 9.73 -0.35
N ILE A 231 -6.23 8.40 -0.20
CA ILE A 231 -5.01 7.62 -0.34
C ILE A 231 -4.50 7.64 -1.77
N LEU A 232 -5.37 7.45 -2.78
CA LEU A 232 -4.94 7.49 -4.18
C LEU A 232 -4.31 8.83 -4.57
N ARG A 233 -4.84 9.94 -4.06
CA ARG A 233 -4.27 11.26 -4.30
C ARG A 233 -2.93 11.43 -3.58
N CYS A 234 -2.82 10.97 -2.33
CA CYS A 234 -1.56 10.98 -1.60
C CYS A 234 -0.49 10.13 -2.29
N LEU A 235 -0.81 8.93 -2.77
CA LEU A 235 0.14 8.07 -3.49
C LEU A 235 0.63 8.72 -4.79
N LYS A 236 -0.27 9.42 -5.50
CA LYS A 236 0.08 10.15 -6.73
C LYS A 236 1.04 11.32 -6.50
N VAL A 237 0.85 12.08 -5.40
CA VAL A 237 1.62 13.31 -5.14
C VAL A 237 2.87 13.06 -4.29
N MET A 238 2.77 12.19 -3.29
CA MET A 238 3.84 11.96 -2.30
C MET A 238 4.62 10.64 -2.54
N GLY A 239 4.20 9.84 -3.52
CA GLY A 239 4.82 8.56 -3.86
C GLY A 239 4.19 7.35 -3.15
N SER A 240 4.66 6.16 -3.52
CA SER A 240 4.08 4.86 -3.13
C SER A 240 4.41 4.42 -1.69
N TYR A 241 4.08 5.28 -0.71
CA TYR A 241 4.29 5.00 0.71
C TYR A 241 3.03 5.32 1.51
N CYS A 242 2.74 4.50 2.51
CA CYS A 242 1.63 4.71 3.43
C CYS A 242 1.83 6.01 4.22
N PRO A 243 0.85 6.93 4.22
CA PRO A 243 0.90 8.17 4.98
C PRO A 243 1.12 8.02 6.49
N SER A 244 0.67 6.90 7.08
CA SER A 244 0.69 6.68 8.52
C SER A 244 2.02 6.11 9.01
N CYS A 245 2.54 5.10 8.34
CA CYS A 245 3.75 4.37 8.78
C CYS A 245 4.94 4.48 7.82
N ARG A 246 4.73 5.01 6.59
CA ARG A 246 5.70 5.07 5.50
C ARG A 246 6.14 3.71 4.94
N TYR A 247 5.35 2.66 5.20
CA TYR A 247 5.52 1.35 4.57
C TYR A 247 5.18 1.45 3.07
N PRO A 248 5.89 0.75 2.17
CA PRO A 248 5.55 0.72 0.74
C PRO A 248 4.08 0.38 0.51
N CYS A 249 3.38 1.20 -0.26
CA CYS A 249 1.95 1.06 -0.49
C CYS A 249 1.63 1.45 -1.93
N PHE A 250 1.08 0.50 -2.69
CA PHE A 250 0.70 0.70 -4.08
C PHE A 250 -0.83 0.72 -4.22
N PRO A 251 -1.38 1.36 -5.27
CA PRO A 251 -2.82 1.38 -5.51
C PRO A 251 -3.46 -0.01 -5.64
N THR A 252 -2.68 -1.02 -6.07
CA THR A 252 -3.10 -2.42 -6.16
C THR A 252 -3.21 -3.12 -4.81
N ASP A 253 -2.63 -2.55 -3.76
CA ASP A 253 -2.59 -3.13 -2.42
C ASP A 253 -3.74 -2.63 -1.53
N LEU A 254 -4.66 -1.86 -2.11
CA LEU A 254 -5.79 -1.26 -1.43
C LEU A 254 -6.97 -2.21 -1.47
N GLU A 255 -7.27 -2.81 -0.34
CA GLU A 255 -8.37 -3.75 -0.19
C GLU A 255 -9.55 -3.13 0.55
N SER A 256 -10.74 -3.71 0.38
CA SER A 256 -11.90 -3.34 1.20
C SER A 256 -11.70 -3.86 2.62
N PRO A 257 -11.96 -3.04 3.66
CA PRO A 257 -11.93 -3.51 5.04
C PRO A 257 -12.94 -4.64 5.27
N VAL A 258 -12.73 -5.39 6.35
CA VAL A 258 -13.61 -6.49 6.76
C VAL A 258 -15.07 -6.04 6.91
N LYS A 259 -16.01 -6.90 6.50
CA LYS A 259 -17.46 -6.56 6.47
C LYS A 259 -18.01 -6.14 7.82
N SER A 260 -17.54 -6.73 8.92
CA SER A 260 -17.94 -6.36 10.29
C SER A 260 -17.59 -4.91 10.62
N PHE A 261 -16.40 -4.46 10.24
CA PHE A 261 -15.99 -3.06 10.40
C PHE A 261 -16.88 -2.12 9.57
N LEU A 262 -17.18 -2.49 8.32
CA LEU A 262 -18.06 -1.70 7.46
C LEU A 262 -19.48 -1.60 8.03
N SER A 263 -20.00 -2.69 8.59
CA SER A 263 -21.32 -2.71 9.24
C SER A 263 -21.36 -1.76 10.45
N ILE A 264 -20.33 -1.77 11.30
CA ILE A 264 -20.21 -0.84 12.44
C ILE A 264 -20.15 0.61 11.93
N LEU A 265 -19.31 0.89 10.92
CA LEU A 265 -19.15 2.23 10.35
C LEU A 265 -20.48 2.76 9.77
N ASN A 266 -21.19 1.93 9.02
CA ASN A 266 -22.45 2.30 8.35
C ASN A 266 -23.61 2.53 9.34
N SER A 267 -23.54 1.91 10.52
CA SER A 267 -24.54 2.03 11.59
C SER A 267 -24.33 3.25 12.49
N LEU A 268 -23.25 4.00 12.29
CA LEU A 268 -22.98 5.20 13.09
C LEU A 268 -24.07 6.24 12.85
N MET A 269 -24.61 6.77 13.95
CA MET A 269 -25.58 7.87 13.91
C MET A 269 -24.87 9.21 13.73
N VAL A 270 -25.30 9.97 12.74
CA VAL A 270 -24.78 11.30 12.42
C VAL A 270 -25.91 12.33 12.44
N LYS A 271 -25.62 13.49 13.02
CA LYS A 271 -26.49 14.66 13.05
C LYS A 271 -26.42 15.37 11.70
N CYS A 272 -27.59 15.70 11.16
CA CYS A 272 -27.67 16.56 9.99
C CYS A 272 -27.19 17.98 10.33
N PRO A 273 -26.28 18.60 9.55
CA PRO A 273 -25.84 19.97 9.80
C PRO A 273 -26.77 21.05 9.23
N ALA A 274 -27.89 20.68 8.59
CA ALA A 274 -28.81 21.66 7.99
C ALA A 274 -29.59 22.43 9.07
N GLN A 275 -29.74 23.75 8.89
CA GLN A 275 -30.29 24.67 9.91
C GLN A 275 -31.69 24.28 10.40
N GLU A 276 -32.53 23.71 9.53
CA GLU A 276 -33.90 23.31 9.85
C GLU A 276 -34.06 21.78 10.03
N CYS A 277 -32.96 21.06 10.26
CA CYS A 277 -32.99 19.60 10.38
C CYS A 277 -32.25 19.13 11.63
N ASN A 278 -33.03 18.63 12.60
CA ASN A 278 -32.51 18.03 13.83
C ASN A 278 -32.52 16.49 13.80
N GLU A 279 -32.61 15.88 12.61
CA GLU A 279 -32.62 14.42 12.52
C GLU A 279 -31.22 13.82 12.72
N GLU A 280 -31.19 12.71 13.46
CA GLU A 280 -30.06 11.82 13.56
C GLU A 280 -30.32 10.61 12.67
N VAL A 281 -29.45 10.38 11.69
CA VAL A 281 -29.61 9.31 10.72
C VAL A 281 -28.37 8.43 10.68
N SER A 282 -28.53 7.15 10.36
CA SER A 282 -27.40 6.26 10.16
C SER A 282 -26.56 6.71 8.95
N LEU A 283 -25.25 6.51 9.02
CA LEU A 283 -24.31 6.93 7.97
C LEU A 283 -24.68 6.34 6.60
N GLU A 284 -25.21 5.12 6.55
CA GLU A 284 -25.68 4.49 5.31
C GLU A 284 -26.86 5.23 4.65
N LYS A 285 -27.78 5.80 5.46
CA LYS A 285 -29.00 6.50 5.02
C LYS A 285 -28.78 8.00 4.86
N TYR A 286 -27.68 8.54 5.40
CA TYR A 286 -27.37 9.96 5.37
C TYR A 286 -27.51 10.60 3.98
N ASN A 287 -26.96 10.00 2.93
CA ASN A 287 -27.07 10.55 1.57
C ASN A 287 -28.52 10.64 1.07
N HIS A 288 -29.38 9.70 1.47
CA HIS A 288 -30.80 9.72 1.10
C HIS A 288 -31.53 10.83 1.85
N HIS A 289 -31.29 10.94 3.16
CA HIS A 289 -31.81 12.02 4.00
C HIS A 289 -31.39 13.41 3.47
N VAL A 290 -30.12 13.59 3.10
CA VAL A 290 -29.67 14.88 2.55
C VAL A 290 -30.33 15.19 1.21
N SER A 291 -30.67 14.16 0.42
CA SER A 291 -31.37 14.34 -0.85
C SER A 291 -32.85 14.69 -0.68
N SER A 292 -33.46 14.41 0.48
CA SER A 292 -34.84 14.82 0.79
C SER A 292 -34.97 16.27 1.24
N HIS A 293 -33.86 16.96 1.55
CA HIS A 293 -33.88 18.40 1.77
C HIS A 293 -34.16 19.11 0.45
N LYS A 294 -35.38 19.67 0.30
CA LYS A 294 -35.80 20.45 -0.88
C LYS A 294 -34.85 21.65 -1.07
N GLU A 295 -34.01 21.57 -2.09
CA GLU A 295 -33.23 22.67 -2.71
C GLU A 295 -32.47 23.64 -1.78
N SER A 296 -31.83 23.18 -0.70
CA SER A 296 -30.79 24.01 -0.06
C SER A 296 -29.52 23.98 -0.91
N LYS A 297 -29.24 25.10 -1.60
CA LYS A 297 -27.94 25.43 -2.22
C LYS A 297 -26.85 25.56 -1.16
N GLU A 298 -26.53 24.50 -0.42
CA GLU A 298 -25.35 24.45 0.43
C GLU A 298 -24.59 23.14 0.23
N THR A 299 -23.47 23.29 -0.48
CA THR A 299 -22.26 22.46 -0.46
C THR A 299 -22.47 20.94 -0.43
N LEU A 300 -22.82 20.40 -1.61
CA LEU A 300 -22.98 18.97 -1.89
C LEU A 300 -21.80 18.12 -1.38
N VAL A 301 -22.04 17.36 -0.31
CA VAL A 301 -21.15 16.34 0.25
C VAL A 301 -21.36 15.01 -0.47
N HIS A 302 -20.76 14.88 -1.65
CA HIS A 302 -20.88 13.66 -2.46
C HIS A 302 -19.95 12.56 -1.93
N ILE A 303 -20.35 11.85 -0.87
CA ILE A 303 -19.74 10.55 -0.55
C ILE A 303 -19.99 9.64 -1.75
N ASN A 304 -18.93 9.35 -2.50
CA ASN A 304 -18.94 8.36 -3.57
C ASN A 304 -19.27 6.99 -2.97
N LYS A 305 -20.55 6.69 -2.75
CA LYS A 305 -21.03 5.33 -2.98
C LYS A 305 -20.59 5.02 -4.41
N GLY A 306 -19.89 3.91 -4.64
CA GLY A 306 -19.41 3.44 -5.94
C GLY A 306 -20.53 3.35 -6.97
N GLY A 307 -21.01 4.50 -7.42
CA GLY A 307 -22.14 4.70 -8.28
C GLY A 307 -21.68 4.58 -9.71
N ARG A 308 -22.46 3.79 -10.45
CA ARG A 308 -22.42 3.62 -11.90
C ARG A 308 -21.91 4.89 -12.60
N PRO A 309 -20.83 4.82 -13.41
CA PRO A 309 -20.26 6.00 -14.06
C PRO A 309 -21.33 6.76 -14.84
N ARG A 310 -21.45 8.07 -14.58
CA ARG A 310 -22.40 8.97 -15.28
C ARG A 310 -22.27 8.78 -16.79
N GLN A 311 -23.40 8.68 -17.51
CA GLN A 311 -23.47 8.37 -18.96
C GLN A 311 -22.56 9.25 -19.83
N HIS A 312 -22.30 10.50 -19.44
CA HIS A 312 -21.38 11.40 -20.15
C HIS A 312 -19.90 10.99 -20.01
N LEU A 313 -19.48 10.50 -18.84
CA LEU A 313 -18.15 9.91 -18.66
C LEU A 313 -18.02 8.60 -19.43
N LEU A 314 -19.08 7.78 -19.47
CA LEU A 314 -19.13 6.62 -20.36
C LEU A 314 -19.06 7.02 -21.84
N SER A 315 -19.64 8.15 -22.25
CA SER A 315 -19.51 8.70 -23.60
C SER A 315 -18.06 9.10 -23.90
N LEU A 316 -17.39 9.80 -22.99
CA LEU A 316 -15.99 10.19 -23.15
C LEU A 316 -15.03 8.99 -23.15
N THR A 317 -15.24 8.00 -22.27
CA THR A 317 -14.47 6.76 -22.28
C THR A 317 -14.80 5.92 -23.50
N ARG A 318 -16.06 5.85 -23.97
CA ARG A 318 -16.44 5.20 -25.24
C ARG A 318 -15.82 5.90 -26.45
N ARG A 319 -15.68 7.23 -26.46
CA ARG A 319 -15.06 8.00 -27.55
C ARG A 319 -13.54 7.80 -27.58
N ALA A 320 -12.90 7.83 -26.41
CA ALA A 320 -11.48 7.54 -26.27
C ALA A 320 -11.15 6.06 -26.55
N GLN A 321 -12.00 5.12 -26.11
CA GLN A 321 -11.91 3.70 -26.45
C GLN A 321 -12.18 3.47 -27.95
N LYS A 322 -13.14 4.17 -28.57
CA LYS A 322 -13.40 4.11 -30.01
C LYS A 322 -12.19 4.52 -30.83
N HIS A 323 -11.43 5.53 -30.41
CA HIS A 323 -10.18 5.90 -31.07
C HIS A 323 -9.11 4.80 -30.93
N ARG A 324 -8.90 4.28 -29.70
CA ARG A 324 -7.91 3.22 -29.44
C ARG A 324 -8.25 1.87 -30.08
N LEU A 325 -9.53 1.58 -30.24
CA LEU A 325 -10.05 0.35 -30.84
C LEU A 325 -10.35 0.51 -32.34
N ARG A 326 -10.08 1.68 -32.94
CA ARG A 326 -10.36 1.92 -34.36
C ARG A 326 -9.60 0.93 -35.23
N GLU A 327 -8.31 0.75 -34.96
CA GLU A 327 -7.44 -0.16 -35.69
C GLU A 327 -7.89 -1.62 -35.54
N LEU A 328 -8.14 -2.05 -34.30
CA LEU A 328 -8.63 -3.39 -34.02
C LEU A 328 -9.99 -3.66 -34.68
N LYS A 329 -10.88 -2.65 -34.72
CA LYS A 329 -12.18 -2.76 -35.41
C LYS A 329 -12.01 -2.95 -36.91
N ILE A 330 -11.05 -2.28 -37.53
CA ILE A 330 -10.75 -2.45 -38.97
C ILE A 330 -10.23 -3.87 -39.20
N GLN A 331 -9.27 -4.34 -38.40
CA GLN A 331 -8.72 -5.69 -38.52
C GLN A 331 -9.77 -6.79 -38.33
N VAL A 332 -10.64 -6.66 -37.33
CA VAL A 332 -11.73 -7.62 -37.09
C VAL A 332 -12.75 -7.58 -38.24
N LYS A 333 -13.02 -6.40 -38.82
CA LYS A 333 -13.91 -6.29 -39.97
C LYS A 333 -13.30 -6.93 -41.22
N GLU A 334 -12.03 -6.65 -41.53
CA GLU A 334 -11.33 -7.28 -42.65
C GLU A 334 -11.25 -8.80 -42.51
N PHE A 335 -11.07 -9.30 -41.28
CA PHE A 335 -11.11 -10.73 -41.00
C PHE A 335 -12.51 -11.32 -41.23
N ALA A 336 -13.55 -10.66 -40.71
CA ALA A 336 -14.93 -11.11 -40.91
C ALA A 336 -15.33 -11.11 -42.39
N ASP A 337 -14.95 -10.07 -43.14
CA ASP A 337 -15.24 -9.93 -44.57
C ASP A 337 -14.53 -11.03 -45.41
N LYS A 338 -13.37 -11.53 -44.95
CA LYS A 338 -12.60 -12.59 -45.63
C LYS A 338 -13.06 -14.00 -45.28
N GLU A 339 -13.30 -14.27 -44.00
CA GLU A 339 -13.46 -15.65 -43.49
C GLU A 339 -14.91 -16.00 -43.12
N GLU A 340 -15.73 -15.01 -42.74
CA GLU A 340 -17.08 -15.22 -42.15
C GLU A 340 -18.18 -14.45 -42.90
N GLY A 341 -17.95 -14.15 -44.19
CA GLY A 341 -18.94 -13.47 -45.05
C GLY A 341 -19.38 -12.09 -44.57
N GLY A 342 -18.56 -11.43 -43.75
CA GLY A 342 -18.85 -10.12 -43.15
C GLY A 342 -19.59 -10.17 -41.81
N ASP A 343 -19.80 -11.34 -41.20
CA ASP A 343 -20.42 -11.44 -39.88
C ASP A 343 -19.45 -11.08 -38.74
N VAL A 344 -19.27 -9.78 -38.56
CA VAL A 344 -18.46 -9.19 -37.49
C VAL A 344 -18.96 -9.61 -36.10
N LYS A 345 -20.26 -9.86 -35.94
CA LYS A 345 -20.85 -10.19 -34.64
C LYS A 345 -20.39 -11.58 -34.20
N SER A 346 -20.46 -12.57 -35.09
CA SER A 346 -20.00 -13.93 -34.80
C SER A 346 -18.50 -13.97 -34.48
N VAL A 347 -17.67 -13.27 -35.27
CA VAL A 347 -16.22 -13.14 -34.98
C VAL A 347 -15.96 -12.53 -33.60
N CYS A 348 -16.67 -11.46 -33.23
CA CYS A 348 -16.48 -10.82 -31.93
C CYS A 348 -16.92 -11.70 -30.76
N LEU A 349 -18.02 -12.44 -30.91
CA LEU A 349 -18.51 -13.38 -29.89
C LEU A 349 -17.51 -14.53 -29.68
N THR A 350 -16.96 -15.08 -30.76
CA THR A 350 -15.93 -16.13 -30.70
C THR A 350 -14.64 -15.64 -30.03
N LEU A 351 -14.17 -14.44 -30.38
CA LEU A 351 -13.01 -13.82 -29.72
C LEU A 351 -13.26 -13.59 -28.23
N PHE A 352 -14.48 -13.20 -27.86
CA PHE A 352 -14.85 -12.99 -26.46
C PHE A 352 -14.91 -14.31 -25.69
N LEU A 353 -15.48 -15.37 -26.29
CA LEU A 353 -15.47 -16.72 -25.73
C LEU A 353 -14.05 -17.22 -25.44
N LEU A 354 -13.14 -17.07 -26.41
CA LEU A 354 -11.72 -17.43 -26.24
C LEU A 354 -11.05 -16.63 -25.12
N ALA A 355 -11.38 -15.35 -24.98
CA ALA A 355 -10.85 -14.50 -23.92
C ALA A 355 -11.34 -14.93 -22.52
N LEU A 356 -12.62 -15.31 -22.38
CA LEU A 356 -13.19 -15.83 -21.13
C LEU A 356 -12.51 -17.16 -20.74
N ARG A 357 -12.36 -18.08 -21.70
CA ARG A 357 -11.64 -19.35 -21.48
C ARG A 357 -10.18 -19.13 -21.07
N ALA A 358 -9.48 -18.20 -21.72
CA ALA A 358 -8.10 -17.86 -21.38
C ALA A 358 -7.93 -17.22 -19.98
N ARG A 359 -9.00 -16.67 -19.42
CA ARG A 359 -9.05 -16.10 -18.06
C ARG A 359 -9.57 -17.09 -17.00
N ASN A 360 -9.79 -18.35 -17.39
CA ASN A 360 -10.41 -19.38 -16.55
C ASN A 360 -11.83 -19.04 -16.09
N GLU A 361 -12.55 -18.17 -16.82
CA GLU A 361 -13.96 -17.82 -16.55
C GLU A 361 -14.91 -18.81 -17.25
N HIS A 362 -14.72 -20.10 -16.99
CA HIS A 362 -15.38 -21.20 -17.72
C HIS A 362 -16.90 -21.10 -17.70
N ARG A 363 -17.50 -20.86 -16.52
CA ARG A 363 -18.96 -20.71 -16.40
C ARG A 363 -19.55 -19.63 -17.31
N GLN A 364 -18.88 -18.48 -17.44
CA GLN A 364 -19.36 -17.40 -18.30
C GLN A 364 -19.13 -17.70 -19.78
N ALA A 365 -18.06 -18.43 -20.11
CA ALA A 365 -17.84 -18.93 -21.45
C ALA A 365 -18.94 -19.92 -21.86
N ASP A 366 -19.32 -20.84 -20.98
CA ASP A 366 -20.35 -21.85 -21.25
C ASP A 366 -21.74 -21.19 -21.38
N GLU A 367 -22.06 -20.22 -20.51
CA GLU A 367 -23.28 -19.41 -20.64
C GLU A 367 -23.33 -18.63 -21.97
N LEU A 368 -22.21 -18.06 -22.41
CA LEU A 368 -22.10 -17.35 -23.68
C LEU A 368 -22.23 -18.28 -24.90
N GLU A 369 -21.59 -19.45 -24.85
CA GLU A 369 -21.66 -20.47 -25.90
C GLU A 369 -23.08 -21.02 -26.05
N ALA A 370 -23.78 -21.25 -24.94
CA ALA A 370 -25.19 -21.62 -24.96
C ALA A 370 -26.05 -20.56 -25.66
N ILE A 371 -25.81 -19.27 -25.35
CA ILE A 371 -26.49 -18.15 -26.01
C ILE A 371 -26.17 -18.10 -27.51
N MET A 372 -24.91 -18.32 -27.91
CA MET A 372 -24.50 -18.38 -29.31
C MET A 372 -25.19 -19.52 -30.08
N GLN A 373 -25.47 -20.64 -29.42
CA GLN A 373 -26.20 -21.79 -29.96
C GLN A 373 -27.74 -21.64 -29.89
N GLY A 374 -28.24 -20.49 -29.44
CA GLY A 374 -29.68 -20.25 -29.31
C GLY A 374 -30.36 -20.98 -28.15
N ARG A 375 -29.57 -21.57 -27.23
CA ARG A 375 -30.09 -22.17 -25.99
C ARG A 375 -30.14 -21.06 -24.94
N GLY A 376 -31.35 -20.70 -24.49
CA GLY A 376 -31.56 -19.65 -23.49
C GLY A 376 -30.78 -19.87 -22.19
N SER A 377 -30.67 -18.82 -21.36
CA SER A 377 -29.84 -18.69 -20.15
C SER A 377 -30.19 -19.62 -18.98
N GLY A 378 -30.44 -20.90 -19.24
CA GLY A 378 -30.75 -21.92 -18.26
C GLY A 378 -30.16 -23.25 -18.69
N LEU A 379 -28.90 -23.49 -18.33
CA LEU A 379 -28.35 -24.84 -18.32
C LEU A 379 -27.97 -25.18 -16.88
N GLN A 380 -28.47 -26.32 -16.41
CA GLN A 380 -28.04 -26.93 -15.15
C GLN A 380 -26.61 -27.44 -15.31
N PRO A 381 -25.80 -27.43 -14.23
CA PRO A 381 -24.45 -27.95 -14.28
C PRO A 381 -24.48 -29.46 -14.51
N ALA A 382 -23.62 -29.94 -15.42
CA ALA A 382 -23.21 -31.34 -15.47
C ALA A 382 -21.92 -31.52 -14.66
#